data_AF-A0A8I0RXQ4-F1
#
_entry.id   AF-A0A8I0RXQ4-F1
#
_cell.length_a   1.000
_cell.length_b   1.000
_cell.length_c   1.000
_cell.angle_alpha   90.00
_cell.angle_beta   90.00
_cell.angle_gamma   90.00
#
_symmetry.space_group_name_H-M   'P 1'
#
loop_
_entity.id
_entity.type
_entity.pdbx_description
1 polymer ?
#
loop_
_entity_poly.entity_id
_entity_poly.type
_entity_poly.pdbx_seq_one_letter_code
_entity_poly.pdbx_strand_id
1 'polypeptide(L)' 'MSKSDHKFVNTSEKHELEDWLYRNGFSKSKENVDKLKVIIDEKVKQGETKDNISWDELDSAYKNNPKWFDNLTLIGK' A
#
# COMPACT_ATOMS: atom_id res chain seq x y z
N MET A 1 1.03 5.82 15.84
CA MET A 1 1.48 6.91 14.94
C MET A 1 0.50 8.07 15.07
N SER A 2 0.91 9.21 15.63
CA SER A 2 0.05 10.40 15.76
C SER A 2 0.30 11.36 14.61
N LYS A 3 -0.67 11.45 13.70
CA LYS A 3 -1.28 12.66 13.13
C LYS A 3 -1.94 12.29 11.81
N SER A 4 -3.25 12.09 11.93
CA SER A 4 -4.24 12.17 10.88
C SER A 4 -4.04 13.43 10.06
N ASP A 5 -3.80 13.28 8.77
CA ASP A 5 -4.27 14.24 7.77
C ASP A 5 -4.83 13.49 6.54
N HIS A 6 -4.37 12.27 6.27
CA HIS A 6 -4.96 11.38 5.26
C HIS A 6 -5.45 10.10 5.92
N LYS A 7 -6.73 10.07 6.33
CA LYS A 7 -7.37 8.83 6.84
C LYS A 7 -7.44 7.74 5.78
N PHE A 8 -7.31 8.12 4.51
CA PHE A 8 -7.52 7.26 3.36
C PHE A 8 -6.26 7.20 2.51
N VAL A 9 -5.98 6.02 1.95
CA VAL A 9 -4.91 5.78 0.98
C VAL A 9 -5.36 6.36 -0.35
N ASN A 10 -4.68 7.40 -0.82
CA ASN A 10 -4.92 7.90 -2.16
C ASN A 10 -4.10 7.09 -3.17
N THR A 11 -4.71 6.09 -3.80
CA THR A 11 -4.05 5.30 -4.85
C THR A 11 -3.72 6.13 -6.10
N SER A 12 -4.26 7.34 -6.24
CA SER A 12 -3.89 8.27 -7.31
C SER A 12 -2.58 9.00 -7.01
N GLU A 13 -2.21 9.16 -5.74
CA GLU A 13 -0.99 9.85 -5.33
C GLU A 13 0.18 8.90 -5.16
N LYS A 14 1.12 8.99 -6.11
CA LYS A 14 2.29 8.11 -6.15
C LYS A 14 3.19 8.25 -4.91
N HIS A 15 3.37 9.48 -4.43
CA HIS A 15 4.31 9.80 -3.34
C HIS A 15 3.86 9.22 -2.00
N GLU A 16 2.55 9.15 -1.75
CA GLU A 16 1.97 8.53 -0.57
C GLU A 16 2.26 7.02 -0.52
N LEU A 17 2.04 6.33 -1.64
CA LEU A 17 2.34 4.89 -1.76
C LEU A 17 3.84 4.61 -1.63
N GLU A 18 4.68 5.46 -2.21
CA GLU A 18 6.14 5.37 -2.07
C GLU A 18 6.59 5.51 -0.61
N ASP A 19 5.99 6.41 0.16
CA ASP A 19 6.30 6.56 1.57
C ASP A 19 5.86 5.35 2.40
N TRP A 20 4.69 4.78 2.12
CA TRP A 20 4.26 3.54 2.76
C TRP A 20 5.21 2.38 2.43
N LEU A 21 5.60 2.22 1.16
CA LEU A 21 6.56 1.22 0.72
C LEU A 21 7.88 1.36 1.49
N TYR A 22 8.42 2.57 1.53
CA TYR A 22 9.69 2.83 2.20
C TYR A 22 9.65 2.60 3.71
N ARG A 23 8.57 3.01 4.37
CA ARG A 23 8.35 2.74 5.81
C ARG A 23 8.28 1.25 6.13
N ASN A 24 7.81 0.44 5.18
CA ASN A 24 7.71 -1.01 5.32
C ASN A 24 8.93 -1.77 4.76
N GLY A 25 9.98 -1.07 4.31
CA GLY A 25 11.21 -1.69 3.81
C GLY A 25 11.18 -2.09 2.33
N PHE A 26 10.20 -1.62 1.56
CA PHE A 26 10.08 -1.83 0.12
C PHE A 26 10.64 -0.66 -0.71
N SER A 27 11.13 -0.96 -1.90
CA SER A 27 11.65 0.05 -2.82
C SER A 27 10.55 1.01 -3.28
N LYS A 28 10.89 2.30 -3.43
CA LYS A 28 10.04 3.35 -4.02
C LYS A 28 9.95 3.26 -5.57
N SER A 29 10.36 2.13 -6.15
CA SER A 29 10.30 1.88 -7.60
C SER A 29 8.87 2.00 -8.11
N LYS A 30 8.70 2.55 -9.33
CA LYS A 30 7.39 2.65 -9.98
C LYS A 30 6.68 1.28 -10.07
N GLU A 31 7.43 0.22 -10.34
CA GLU A 31 6.90 -1.15 -10.38
C GLU A 31 6.27 -1.59 -9.04
N ASN A 32 6.91 -1.29 -7.91
CA ASN A 32 6.34 -1.59 -6.59
C ASN A 32 5.09 -0.77 -6.31
N VAL A 33 5.07 0.49 -6.72
CA VAL A 33 3.89 1.34 -6.57
C VAL A 33 2.72 0.78 -7.37
N ASP A 34 2.97 0.39 -8.63
CA ASP A 34 1.94 -0.19 -9.50
C ASP A 34 1.44 -1.54 -8.93
N LYS A 35 2.34 -2.42 -8.45
CA LYS A 35 1.98 -3.67 -7.76
C LYS A 35 1.17 -3.41 -6.49
N LEU A 36 1.56 -2.42 -5.68
CA LEU A 36 0.86 -2.06 -4.45
C LEU A 36 -0.56 -1.58 -4.76
N LYS A 37 -0.76 -0.80 -5.83
CA LYS A 37 -2.11 -0.42 -6.27
C LYS A 37 -2.96 -1.63 -6.62
N VAL A 38 -2.41 -2.60 -7.35
CA VAL A 38 -3.12 -3.84 -7.70
C VAL A 38 -3.45 -4.65 -6.44
N ILE A 39 -2.52 -4.76 -5.49
CA ILE A 39 -2.78 -5.45 -4.21
C ILE A 39 -3.90 -4.74 -3.44
N ILE A 40 -3.87 -3.41 -3.37
CA ILE A 40 -4.91 -2.62 -2.73
C ILE A 40 -6.27 -2.88 -3.40
N ASP A 41 -6.33 -2.81 -4.73
CA ASP A 41 -7.58 -2.95 -5.49
C ASP A 41 -8.15 -4.38 -5.42
N GLU A 42 -7.31 -5.40 -5.63
CA GLU A 42 -7.73 -6.80 -5.68
C GLU A 42 -7.87 -7.46 -4.31
N LYS A 43 -7.01 -7.13 -3.34
CA LYS A 43 -6.94 -7.83 -2.04
C LYS A 43 -7.58 -7.05 -0.92
N VAL A 44 -7.34 -5.73 -0.85
CA VAL A 44 -7.85 -4.90 0.26
C VAL A 44 -9.27 -4.41 -0.06
N LYS A 45 -9.47 -3.81 -1.22
CA LYS A 45 -10.78 -3.37 -1.72
C LYS A 45 -11.63 -4.51 -2.26
N GLN A 46 -11.02 -5.65 -2.58
CA GLN A 46 -11.72 -6.81 -3.17
C GLN A 46 -12.54 -6.45 -4.43
N GLY A 47 -12.12 -5.45 -5.20
CA GLY A 47 -12.85 -4.93 -6.36
C GLY A 47 -13.88 -3.83 -6.06
N GLU A 48 -14.06 -3.40 -4.80
CA GLU A 48 -14.87 -2.25 -4.45
C GLU A 48 -14.10 -0.94 -4.71
N THR A 49 -14.22 -0.44 -5.94
CA THR A 49 -13.56 0.80 -6.37
C THR A 49 -14.18 2.08 -5.79
N LYS A 50 -15.34 1.98 -5.14
CA LYS A 50 -16.09 3.14 -4.63
C LYS A 50 -15.55 3.66 -3.29
N ASP A 51 -15.00 2.78 -2.47
CA ASP A 51 -14.53 3.15 -1.14
C ASP A 51 -13.01 3.35 -1.13
N ASN A 52 -12.57 4.42 -0.49
CA ASN A 52 -11.16 4.63 -0.20
C ASN A 52 -10.81 3.81 1.05
N ILE A 53 -9.76 3.00 0.97
CA ILE A 53 -9.26 2.26 2.14
C ILE A 53 -8.44 3.19 3.02
N SER A 54 -8.31 2.88 4.29
CA SER A 54 -7.42 3.60 5.21
C SER A 54 -6.02 3.02 5.25
N TRP A 55 -5.05 3.82 5.72
CA TRP A 55 -3.68 3.33 5.95
C TRP A 55 -3.64 2.21 7.00
N ASP A 56 -4.49 2.30 8.02
CA ASP A 56 -4.62 1.25 9.04
C ASP A 56 -5.15 -0.06 8.44
N GLU A 57 -6.10 0.00 7.50
CA GLU A 57 -6.57 -1.18 6.77
C GLU A 57 -5.48 -1.79 5.89
N LEU A 58 -4.71 -0.97 5.18
CA LEU A 58 -3.58 -1.44 4.38
C LEU A 58 -2.50 -2.10 5.26
N ASP A 59 -2.16 -1.49 6.38
CA ASP A 59 -1.18 -2.01 7.33
C ASP A 59 -1.67 -3.31 7.99
N SER A 60 -2.96 -3.37 8.34
CA SER A 60 -3.61 -4.58 8.85
C SER A 60 -3.61 -5.70 7.81
N ALA A 61 -3.89 -5.38 6.55
CA ALA A 61 -3.82 -6.33 5.45
C ALA A 61 -2.40 -6.88 5.26
N TYR A 62 -1.38 -6.02 5.35
CA TYR A 62 0.02 -6.43 5.30
C TYR A 62 0.40 -7.36 6.46
N LYS A 63 0.00 -7.02 7.69
CA LYS A 63 0.26 -7.85 8.88
C LYS A 63 -0.46 -9.20 8.84
N ASN A 64 -1.71 -9.22 8.40
CA ASN A 64 -2.53 -10.42 8.35
C ASN A 64 -2.16 -11.33 7.16
N ASN A 65 -1.78 -10.74 6.02
CA ASN A 65 -1.50 -11.46 4.79
C ASN A 65 -0.23 -10.94 4.10
N PRO A 66 0.96 -11.15 4.71
CA PRO A 66 2.22 -10.68 4.13
C PRO A 66 2.47 -11.25 2.73
N LYS A 67 1.96 -12.47 2.45
CA LYS A 67 2.07 -13.14 1.15
C LYS A 67 1.51 -12.34 -0.03
N TRP A 68 0.54 -11.45 0.20
CA TRP A 68 0.04 -10.59 -0.88
C TRP A 68 1.09 -9.59 -1.37
N PHE A 69 2.02 -9.24 -0.49
CA PHE A 69 3.06 -8.24 -0.70
C PHE A 69 4.41 -8.86 -1.07
N ASP A 70 4.52 -10.19 -1.16
CA ASP A 70 5.75 -10.91 -1.55
C ASP A 70 6.25 -10.52 -2.95
N ASN A 71 5.36 -10.02 -3.81
CA ASN A 71 5.71 -9.54 -5.15
C ASN A 71 6.41 -8.17 -5.15
N LEU A 72 6.46 -7.48 -4.00
CA LEU A 72 7.12 -6.19 -3.85
C LEU A 72 8.63 -6.38 -3.61
N THR A 73 9.42 -5.58 -4.31
CA THR A 73 10.88 -5.58 -4.16
C THR A 73 11.28 -4.82 -2.90
N LEU A 74 12.15 -5.42 -2.08
CA LEU A 74 12.72 -4.77 -0.89
C LEU A 74 13.68 -3.63 -1.27
N ILE A 75 13.89 -2.68 -0.36
CA ILE A 75 14.89 -1.61 -0.55
C ILE A 75 16.28 -2.25 -0.73
N GLY A 76 16.99 -1.86 -1.78
CA GLY A 76 18.39 -2.25 -2.02
C GLY A 76 18.58 -3.61 -2.69
N LYS A 77 17.53 -4.22 -3.26
CA LYS A 77 17.60 -5.43 -4.08
C LYS A 77 17.47 -5.14 -5.57
#